data_AF-A0A1N6YIP2-F1
#
_entry.id   AF-A0A1N6YIP2-F1
#
_cell.length_a   1.000
_cell.length_b   1.000
_cell.length_c   1.000
_cell.angle_alpha   90.00
_cell.angle_beta   90.00
_cell.angle_gamma   90.00
#
_symmetry.space_group_name_H-M   'P 1'
#
loop_
_entity.id
_entity.type
_entity.pdbx_description
1 polymer ?
#
loop_
_entity_poly.entity_id
_entity_poly.type
_entity_poly.pdbx_seq_one_letter_code
_entity_poly.pdbx_strand_id
1 'polypeptide(L)'
;MRSAICSGSLGKAKPPSDEGECSATFGGQDAMVSTDLLELLDRYGAVLWEDGRHQSNVNAFITDIHVKLKAPRFLQFSQRMLDEAVARLKEAGNSNATVNRKLSALSKLLRKAYRMGDIGPLPEFTRQKERQGRIRFLEQEEEERLFSAIGAMSDIFRRLCIFLVDTGARFGEALGLRWNDIHGRMATFWITKSGRSRSVPLTARAQKAIAASGGRSLGPFYGIDRQQFRKAWLKARQQIGLSHDTDLVPHVLRHTCASRLVRGGIDIRRVQMWLGHQTLTMTMRYAHLASGDLAICIPVLERASEPEVRPS
;
A
#
# COMPACT_ATOMS: atom_id res chain seq x y z
N MET A 1 -58.35 25.88 -25.58
CA MET A 1 -59.27 24.74 -25.43
C MET A 1 -58.79 23.90 -24.26
N ARG A 2 -59.72 23.63 -23.34
CA ARG A 2 -59.49 23.02 -22.03
C ARG A 2 -59.19 21.52 -22.18
N SER A 3 -58.18 21.02 -21.49
CA SER A 3 -58.13 19.61 -21.09
C SER A 3 -57.67 19.52 -19.63
N ALA A 4 -58.39 18.70 -18.88
CA ALA A 4 -58.49 18.70 -17.44
C ALA A 4 -57.30 18.02 -16.76
N ILE A 5 -56.89 18.61 -15.63
CA ILE A 5 -55.89 18.09 -14.71
C ILE A 5 -56.60 17.10 -13.78
N CYS A 6 -56.26 15.82 -13.90
CA CYS A 6 -56.68 14.78 -12.97
C CYS A 6 -55.59 14.60 -11.90
N SER A 7 -55.95 14.91 -10.66
CA SER A 7 -55.17 14.73 -9.43
C SER A 7 -55.08 13.24 -9.05
N GLY A 8 -53.85 12.71 -8.99
CA GLY A 8 -53.56 11.34 -8.52
C GLY A 8 -52.50 11.35 -7.42
N SER A 9 -52.95 11.07 -6.20
CA SER A 9 -52.17 10.85 -4.98
C SER A 9 -51.14 9.73 -5.15
N LEU A 10 -49.84 10.05 -5.03
CA LEU A 10 -48.76 9.06 -4.89
C LEU A 10 -48.56 8.75 -3.40
N GLY A 11 -49.35 7.79 -2.92
CA GLY A 11 -49.12 7.10 -1.66
C GLY A 11 -47.83 6.29 -1.68
N LYS A 12 -47.05 6.40 -0.60
CA LYS A 12 -45.83 5.62 -0.33
C LYS A 12 -46.15 4.12 -0.34
N ALA A 13 -45.58 3.38 -1.30
CA ALA A 13 -45.59 1.93 -1.30
C ALA A 13 -44.52 1.39 -0.33
N LYS A 14 -44.98 0.63 0.66
CA LYS A 14 -44.22 -0.20 1.59
C LYS A 14 -43.62 -1.39 0.81
N PRO A 15 -42.34 -1.78 1.02
CA PRO A 15 -41.80 -2.97 0.37
C PRO A 15 -42.44 -4.25 0.94
N PRO A 16 -42.59 -5.32 0.13
CA PRO A 16 -43.18 -6.57 0.59
C PRO A 16 -42.24 -7.26 1.59
N SER A 17 -42.83 -7.66 2.71
CA SER A 17 -42.29 -8.60 3.68
C SER A 17 -42.45 -10.01 3.12
N ASP A 18 -41.40 -10.51 2.46
CA ASP A 18 -41.25 -11.95 2.19
C ASP A 18 -40.36 -12.54 3.29
N GLU A 19 -41.01 -13.05 4.32
CA GLU A 19 -40.48 -14.13 5.15
C GLU A 19 -40.46 -15.40 4.29
N GLY A 20 -39.46 -15.49 3.41
CA GLY A 20 -39.06 -16.73 2.78
C GLY A 20 -37.98 -17.37 3.63
N GLU A 21 -38.36 -18.31 4.49
CA GLU A 21 -37.46 -19.29 5.08
C GLU A 21 -36.68 -19.97 3.95
N CYS A 22 -35.45 -19.49 3.72
CA CYS A 22 -34.53 -20.15 2.83
C CYS A 22 -33.95 -21.34 3.60
N SER A 23 -34.75 -22.41 3.64
CA SER A 23 -34.33 -23.73 4.10
C SER A 23 -33.19 -24.18 3.18
N ALA A 24 -31.95 -23.94 3.62
CA ALA A 24 -30.78 -24.56 3.05
C ALA A 24 -30.90 -26.07 3.34
N THR A 25 -31.44 -26.80 2.37
CA THR A 25 -31.36 -28.25 2.32
C THR A 25 -29.89 -28.65 2.35
N PHE A 26 -29.46 -29.13 3.51
CA PHE A 26 -28.16 -29.73 3.76
C PHE A 26 -27.99 -30.96 2.85
N GLY A 27 -27.26 -30.78 1.76
CA GLY A 27 -26.67 -31.88 1.00
C GLY A 27 -25.35 -32.28 1.66
N GLY A 28 -25.31 -33.49 2.23
CA GLY A 28 -24.09 -34.17 2.68
C GLY A 28 -23.62 -33.78 4.08
N GLN A 29 -24.02 -34.54 5.10
CA GLN A 29 -23.30 -34.59 6.37
C GLN A 29 -21.99 -35.37 6.16
N ASP A 30 -21.00 -34.74 5.53
CA ASP A 30 -19.62 -35.12 5.80
C ASP A 30 -19.34 -34.70 7.25
N ALA A 31 -19.07 -35.66 8.13
CA ALA A 31 -18.68 -35.37 9.50
C ALA A 31 -17.50 -34.40 9.47
N MET A 32 -17.63 -33.22 10.08
CA MET A 32 -16.54 -32.27 10.17
C MET A 32 -15.34 -32.99 10.82
N VAL A 33 -14.30 -33.23 10.03
CA VAL A 33 -13.07 -33.85 10.52
C VAL A 33 -12.21 -32.76 11.13
N SER A 34 -11.67 -33.00 12.32
CA SER A 34 -10.73 -32.07 12.94
C SER A 34 -9.58 -31.77 11.97
N THR A 35 -9.22 -30.50 11.80
CA THR A 35 -8.17 -30.08 10.85
C THR A 35 -7.15 -29.17 11.53
N ASP A 36 -6.08 -28.81 10.83
CA ASP A 36 -5.14 -27.78 11.27
C ASP A 36 -4.86 -26.73 10.19
N LEU A 37 -4.12 -25.69 10.55
CA LEU A 37 -3.83 -24.58 9.65
C LEU A 37 -3.01 -24.97 8.40
N LEU A 38 -2.15 -25.99 8.47
CA LEU A 38 -1.35 -26.43 7.34
C LEU A 38 -2.17 -27.31 6.40
N GLU A 39 -3.03 -28.19 6.93
CA GLU A 39 -3.99 -28.94 6.12
C GLU A 39 -4.92 -28.00 5.34
N LEU A 40 -5.45 -26.96 6.01
CA LEU A 40 -6.26 -25.93 5.35
C LEU A 40 -5.45 -25.14 4.31
N LEU A 41 -4.18 -24.85 4.60
CA LEU A 41 -3.29 -24.14 3.68
C LEU A 41 -2.98 -24.96 2.43
N ASP A 42 -2.74 -26.26 2.58
CA ASP A 42 -2.53 -27.18 1.46
C ASP A 42 -3.77 -27.24 0.56
N ARG A 43 -4.94 -27.39 1.17
CA ARG A 43 -6.23 -27.45 0.46
C ARG A 43 -6.58 -26.17 -0.29
N TYR A 44 -6.34 -25.00 0.33
CA TYR A 44 -6.87 -23.72 -0.18
C TYR A 44 -5.81 -22.73 -0.66
N GLY A 45 -4.53 -22.99 -0.42
CA GLY A 45 -3.45 -22.05 -0.69
C GLY A 45 -3.40 -21.61 -2.15
N ALA A 46 -3.37 -22.57 -3.08
CA ALA A 46 -3.32 -22.30 -4.53
C ALA A 46 -4.60 -21.61 -5.05
N VAL A 47 -5.75 -21.89 -4.43
CA VAL A 47 -7.03 -21.26 -4.80
C VAL A 47 -7.10 -19.81 -4.32
N LEU A 48 -6.54 -19.53 -3.13
CA LEU A 48 -6.65 -18.22 -2.50
C LEU A 48 -5.57 -17.23 -2.94
N TRP A 49 -4.39 -17.74 -3.29
CA TRP A 49 -3.25 -16.91 -3.66
C TRP A 49 -2.53 -17.50 -4.86
N GLU A 50 -2.41 -16.67 -5.90
CA GLU A 50 -1.65 -16.98 -7.10
C GLU A 50 -0.18 -17.19 -6.78
N ASP A 51 0.44 -18.06 -7.55
CA ASP A 51 1.84 -18.43 -7.38
C ASP A 51 2.78 -17.22 -7.48
N GLY A 52 3.73 -17.20 -6.54
CA GLY A 52 4.78 -16.20 -6.48
C GLY A 52 5.02 -15.68 -5.05
N ARG A 53 5.79 -14.59 -4.96
CA ARG A 53 6.28 -14.05 -3.68
C ARG A 53 5.18 -13.74 -2.65
N HIS A 54 3.99 -13.36 -3.11
CA HIS A 54 2.89 -13.08 -2.19
C HIS A 54 2.40 -14.35 -1.49
N GLN A 55 2.15 -15.42 -2.25
CA GLN A 55 1.78 -16.73 -1.71
C GLN A 55 2.89 -17.27 -0.80
N SER A 56 4.16 -17.21 -1.20
CA SER A 56 5.27 -17.66 -0.34
C SER A 56 5.30 -16.94 1.01
N ASN A 57 5.08 -15.63 1.04
CA ASN A 57 5.01 -14.86 2.28
C ASN A 57 3.79 -15.24 3.13
N VAL A 58 2.64 -15.45 2.50
CA VAL A 58 1.42 -15.88 3.18
C VAL A 58 1.61 -17.26 3.80
N ASN A 59 2.18 -18.21 3.07
CA ASN A 59 2.47 -19.54 3.57
C ASN A 59 3.37 -19.45 4.81
N ALA A 60 4.47 -18.68 4.74
CA ALA A 60 5.33 -18.45 5.88
C ALA A 60 4.61 -17.80 7.09
N PHE A 61 3.63 -16.93 6.86
CA PHE A 61 2.83 -16.34 7.93
C PHE A 61 1.93 -17.38 8.62
N ILE A 62 1.24 -18.21 7.83
CA ILE A 62 0.37 -19.27 8.36
C ILE A 62 1.20 -20.34 9.08
N THR A 63 2.33 -20.76 8.51
CA THR A 63 3.25 -21.72 9.14
C THR A 63 3.77 -21.20 10.48
N ASP A 64 4.18 -19.92 10.55
CA ASP A 64 4.64 -19.36 11.83
C ASP A 64 3.51 -19.36 12.88
N ILE A 65 2.28 -18.96 12.51
CA ILE A 65 1.13 -19.03 13.44
C ILE A 65 0.89 -20.47 13.91
N HIS A 66 0.90 -21.43 12.98
CA HIS A 66 0.69 -22.84 13.27
C HIS A 66 1.72 -23.37 14.28
N VAL A 67 3.00 -23.04 14.07
CA VAL A 67 4.09 -23.41 14.99
C VAL A 67 3.91 -22.71 16.35
N LYS A 68 3.58 -21.42 16.39
CA LYS A 68 3.35 -20.71 17.66
C LYS A 68 2.21 -21.33 18.46
N LEU A 69 1.14 -21.76 17.80
CA LEU A 69 0.03 -22.43 18.46
C LEU A 69 0.32 -23.89 18.87
N LYS A 70 1.49 -24.44 18.55
CA LYS A 70 1.86 -25.85 18.76
C LYS A 70 0.97 -26.82 17.97
N ALA A 71 0.68 -26.48 16.71
CA ALA A 71 -0.03 -27.35 15.77
C ALA A 71 -1.38 -27.93 16.29
N PRO A 72 -2.30 -27.10 16.79
CA PRO A 72 -3.56 -27.60 17.32
C PRO A 72 -4.44 -28.11 16.17
N ARG A 73 -5.09 -29.26 16.38
CA ARG A 73 -6.24 -29.66 15.57
C ARG A 73 -7.50 -29.01 16.13
N PHE A 74 -8.43 -28.64 15.25
CA PHE A 74 -9.67 -27.96 15.61
C PHE A 74 -10.80 -28.28 14.65
N LEU A 75 -12.02 -28.34 15.19
CA LEU A 75 -13.27 -28.26 14.41
C LEU A 75 -13.73 -26.80 14.28
N GLN A 76 -13.41 -25.99 15.28
CA GLN A 76 -13.68 -24.56 15.31
C GLN A 76 -12.44 -23.82 15.77
N PHE A 77 -12.02 -22.82 15.00
CA PHE A 77 -10.93 -21.94 15.41
C PHE A 77 -11.47 -20.92 16.42
N SER A 78 -11.24 -21.15 17.72
CA SER A 78 -11.86 -20.35 18.79
C SER A 78 -11.22 -18.98 19.01
N GLN A 79 -11.92 -18.09 19.72
CA GLN A 79 -11.38 -16.79 20.16
C GLN A 79 -10.10 -16.98 21.00
N ARG A 80 -10.09 -17.97 21.89
CA ARG A 80 -8.91 -18.32 22.71
C ARG A 80 -7.67 -18.63 21.87
N MET A 81 -7.84 -19.40 20.78
CA MET A 81 -6.72 -19.72 19.88
C MET A 81 -6.22 -18.49 19.13
N LEU A 82 -7.13 -17.60 18.73
CA LEU A 82 -6.75 -16.33 18.11
C LEU A 82 -5.95 -15.46 19.06
N ASP A 83 -6.42 -15.30 20.30
CA ASP A 83 -5.78 -14.47 21.32
C ASP A 83 -4.41 -15.04 21.70
N GLU A 84 -4.29 -16.37 21.83
CA GLU A 84 -3.02 -17.05 22.07
C GLU A 84 -2.03 -16.88 20.91
N ALA A 85 -2.50 -16.98 19.66
CA ALA A 85 -1.66 -16.71 18.49
C ALA A 85 -1.12 -15.28 18.52
N VAL A 86 -1.98 -14.30 18.83
CA VAL A 86 -1.57 -12.89 18.93
C VAL A 86 -0.57 -12.68 20.06
N ALA A 87 -0.81 -13.25 21.24
CA ALA A 87 0.09 -13.15 22.38
C ALA A 87 1.49 -13.69 22.04
N ARG A 88 1.56 -14.91 21.50
CA ARG A 88 2.83 -15.54 21.14
C ARG A 88 3.57 -14.84 20.00
N LEU A 89 2.85 -14.25 19.05
CA LEU A 89 3.48 -13.42 18.01
C LEU A 89 4.11 -12.15 18.62
N LYS A 90 3.45 -11.52 19.59
CA LYS A 90 3.99 -10.35 20.31
C LYS A 90 5.18 -10.71 21.20
N GLU A 91 5.11 -11.82 21.92
CA GLU A 91 6.23 -12.37 22.71
C GLU A 91 7.45 -12.67 21.83
N ALA A 92 7.23 -13.11 20.60
CA ALA A 92 8.28 -13.28 19.60
C ALA A 92 8.80 -11.96 18.98
N GLY A 93 8.41 -10.80 19.51
CA GLY A 93 8.90 -9.49 19.08
C GLY A 93 8.29 -8.96 17.78
N ASN A 94 7.19 -9.54 17.28
CA ASN A 94 6.54 -9.02 16.08
C ASN A 94 5.90 -7.65 16.37
N SER A 95 6.14 -6.68 15.50
CA SER A 95 5.41 -5.41 15.54
C SER A 95 3.92 -5.62 15.27
N ASN A 96 3.06 -4.72 15.78
CA ASN A 96 1.62 -4.79 15.56
C ASN A 96 1.25 -4.83 14.06
N ALA A 97 2.02 -4.15 13.21
CA ALA A 97 1.86 -4.20 11.76
C ALA A 97 2.14 -5.61 11.21
N THR A 98 3.19 -6.27 11.68
CA THR A 98 3.49 -7.65 11.30
C THR A 98 2.42 -8.62 11.79
N VAL A 99 1.95 -8.46 13.04
CA VAL A 99 0.82 -9.25 13.58
C VAL A 99 -0.43 -9.07 12.70
N ASN A 100 -0.82 -7.84 12.38
CA ASN A 100 -1.99 -7.56 11.52
C ASN A 100 -1.87 -8.18 10.13
N ARG A 101 -0.67 -8.22 9.53
CA ARG A 101 -0.43 -8.90 8.24
C ARG A 101 -0.64 -10.41 8.34
N LYS A 102 -0.09 -11.04 9.38
CA LYS A 102 -0.27 -12.47 9.66
C LYS A 102 -1.74 -12.81 9.92
N LEU A 103 -2.44 -12.00 10.72
CA LEU A 103 -3.88 -12.15 10.97
C LEU A 103 -4.72 -11.97 9.70
N SER A 104 -4.32 -11.07 8.79
CA SER A 104 -5.04 -10.88 7.52
C SER A 104 -4.95 -12.14 6.64
N ALA A 105 -3.77 -12.79 6.60
CA ALA A 105 -3.59 -14.07 5.92
C ALA A 105 -4.43 -15.19 6.58
N LEU A 106 -4.32 -15.32 7.91
CA LEU A 106 -5.07 -16.31 8.71
C LEU A 106 -6.58 -16.16 8.51
N SER A 107 -7.08 -14.93 8.64
CA SER A 107 -8.50 -14.63 8.50
C SER A 107 -9.02 -14.96 7.10
N LYS A 108 -8.23 -14.73 6.04
CA LYS A 108 -8.60 -15.10 4.67
C LYS A 108 -8.67 -16.62 4.50
N LEU A 109 -7.70 -17.36 5.05
CA LEU A 109 -7.70 -18.83 5.03
C LEU A 109 -8.93 -19.41 5.76
N LEU A 110 -9.14 -18.99 7.01
CA LEU A 110 -10.22 -19.49 7.85
C LEU A 110 -11.60 -19.12 7.30
N ARG A 111 -11.78 -17.92 6.71
CA ARG A 111 -13.01 -17.56 5.99
C ARG A 111 -13.29 -18.44 4.79
N LYS A 112 -12.26 -18.93 4.08
CA LYS A 112 -12.45 -19.89 3.00
C LYS A 112 -12.90 -21.23 3.57
N ALA A 113 -12.19 -21.77 4.56
CA ALA A 113 -12.54 -23.04 5.21
C ALA A 113 -13.98 -23.03 5.78
N TYR A 114 -14.37 -21.96 6.47
CA TYR A 114 -15.72 -21.79 7.00
C TYR A 114 -16.79 -21.81 5.91
N ARG A 115 -16.58 -21.09 4.80
CA ARG A 115 -17.52 -21.10 3.66
C ARG A 115 -17.64 -22.44 2.97
N MET A 116 -16.63 -23.30 3.08
CA MET A 116 -16.64 -24.65 2.53
C MET A 116 -17.21 -25.68 3.50
N GLY A 117 -17.57 -25.29 4.73
CA GLY A 117 -18.10 -26.19 5.76
C GLY A 117 -17.04 -26.98 6.54
N ASP A 118 -15.75 -26.77 6.28
CA ASP A 118 -14.67 -27.53 6.92
C ASP A 118 -14.50 -27.22 8.41
N ILE A 119 -14.85 -26.00 8.81
CA ILE A 119 -14.69 -25.51 10.19
C ILE A 119 -15.93 -24.75 10.64
N GLY A 120 -16.11 -24.69 11.96
CA GLY A 120 -17.21 -24.00 12.60
C GLY A 120 -17.06 -22.47 12.61
N PRO A 121 -17.96 -21.75 13.31
CA PRO A 121 -18.00 -20.30 13.34
C PRO A 121 -16.66 -19.65 13.71
N LEU A 122 -16.34 -18.56 13.03
CA LEU A 122 -15.06 -17.85 13.15
C LEU A 122 -15.03 -16.90 14.36
N PRO A 123 -13.83 -16.62 14.91
CA PRO A 123 -13.66 -15.63 15.96
C PRO A 123 -13.73 -14.20 15.41
N GLU A 124 -13.80 -13.22 16.31
CA GLU A 124 -13.72 -11.82 15.92
C GLU A 124 -12.26 -11.40 15.69
N PHE A 125 -11.94 -10.98 14.47
CA PHE A 125 -10.59 -10.55 14.10
C PHE A 125 -10.37 -9.07 14.42
N THR A 126 -9.90 -8.79 15.64
CA THR A 126 -9.54 -7.42 16.04
C THR A 126 -8.12 -7.06 15.63
N ARG A 127 -7.98 -5.94 14.92
CA ARG A 127 -6.67 -5.42 14.52
C ARG A 127 -5.93 -4.80 15.69
N GLN A 128 -4.63 -5.06 15.75
CA GLN A 128 -3.73 -4.45 16.72
C GLN A 128 -3.48 -3.00 16.34
N LYS A 129 -3.51 -2.10 17.34
CA LYS A 129 -3.26 -0.67 17.12
C LYS A 129 -1.82 -0.46 16.64
N GLU A 130 -1.65 -0.01 15.41
CA GLU A 130 -0.33 0.32 14.87
C GLU A 130 0.08 1.71 15.37
N ARG A 131 1.33 1.83 15.87
CA ARG A 131 1.88 3.15 16.22
C ARG A 131 2.08 3.94 14.93
N GLN A 132 1.55 5.16 14.88
CA GLN A 132 1.90 6.10 13.82
C GLN A 132 3.31 6.62 14.09
N GLY A 133 4.33 5.97 13.52
CA GLY A 133 5.71 6.42 13.63
C GLY A 133 5.92 7.76 12.93
N ARG A 134 6.87 8.57 13.41
CA ARG A 134 7.33 9.76 12.69
C ARG A 134 7.83 9.33 11.32
N ILE A 135 7.49 10.10 10.30
CA ILE A 135 7.93 9.79 8.94
C ILE A 135 9.38 10.22 8.81
N ARG A 136 10.28 9.26 8.67
CA ARG A 136 11.65 9.53 8.26
C ARG A 136 11.67 9.98 6.79
N PHE A 137 12.30 11.12 6.54
CA PHE A 137 12.62 11.66 5.21
C PHE A 137 14.00 12.31 5.26
N LEU A 138 14.68 12.39 4.12
CA LEU A 138 16.05 12.94 4.01
C LEU A 138 16.05 14.47 4.02
N GLU A 139 16.92 15.06 4.82
CA GLU A 139 17.33 16.46 4.64
C GLU A 139 18.30 16.59 3.46
N GLN A 140 18.50 17.80 2.95
CA GLN A 140 19.29 18.04 1.75
C GLN A 140 20.73 17.53 1.89
N GLU A 141 21.39 17.84 3.00
CA GLU A 141 22.77 17.40 3.26
C GLU A 141 22.88 15.87 3.38
N GLU A 142 21.89 15.21 3.98
CA GLU A 142 21.85 13.75 4.08
C GLU A 142 21.66 13.10 2.71
N GLU A 143 20.81 13.67 1.86
CA GLU A 143 20.63 13.23 0.47
C GLU A 143 21.96 13.32 -0.29
N GLU A 144 22.64 14.45 -0.22
CA GLU A 144 23.91 14.67 -0.92
C GLU A 144 24.98 13.67 -0.48
N ARG A 145 25.17 13.50 0.83
CA ARG A 145 26.12 12.52 1.38
C ARG A 145 25.77 11.08 0.99
N LEU A 146 24.50 10.70 1.12
CA LEU A 146 24.05 9.34 0.78
C LEU A 146 24.18 9.04 -0.72
N PHE A 147 23.81 9.99 -1.57
CA PHE A 147 23.84 9.81 -3.03
C PHE A 147 25.27 9.82 -3.55
N SER A 148 26.15 10.62 -2.95
CA SER A 148 27.59 10.59 -3.23
C SER A 148 28.18 9.22 -2.89
N ALA A 149 27.94 8.72 -1.67
CA ALA A 149 28.42 7.41 -1.22
C ALA A 149 27.92 6.26 -2.11
N ILE A 150 26.62 6.24 -2.46
CA ILE A 150 26.06 5.25 -3.39
C ILE A 150 26.68 5.38 -4.79
N GLY A 151 26.87 6.61 -5.27
CA GLY A 151 27.44 6.89 -6.59
C GLY A 151 28.88 6.44 -6.75
N ALA A 152 29.68 6.55 -5.69
CA ALA A 152 31.05 6.05 -5.67
C ALA A 152 31.14 4.53 -5.87
N MET A 153 30.09 3.78 -5.49
CA MET A 153 29.99 2.34 -5.74
C MET A 153 29.38 2.01 -7.09
N SER A 154 28.37 2.78 -7.52
CA SER A 154 27.65 2.55 -8.77
C SER A 154 26.85 3.78 -9.18
N ASP A 155 27.24 4.38 -10.31
CA ASP A 155 26.53 5.55 -10.85
C ASP A 155 25.06 5.24 -11.18
N ILE A 156 24.75 4.05 -11.72
CA ILE A 156 23.36 3.67 -12.00
C ILE A 156 22.51 3.58 -10.72
N PHE A 157 23.09 3.22 -9.57
CA PHE A 157 22.38 3.23 -8.30
C PHE A 157 22.11 4.66 -7.83
N ARG A 158 23.08 5.58 -7.99
CA ARG A 158 22.87 7.01 -7.70
C ARG A 158 21.76 7.60 -8.58
N ARG A 159 21.79 7.31 -9.88
CA ARG A 159 20.76 7.76 -10.83
C ARG A 159 19.38 7.21 -10.48
N LEU A 160 19.29 5.95 -10.06
CA LEU A 160 18.05 5.37 -9.53
C LEU A 160 17.57 6.12 -8.28
N CYS A 161 18.45 6.46 -7.33
CA CYS A 161 18.09 7.22 -6.14
C CYS A 161 17.54 8.62 -6.48
N ILE A 162 18.19 9.35 -7.39
CA ILE A 162 17.73 10.65 -7.89
C ILE A 162 16.33 10.53 -8.51
N PHE A 163 16.13 9.53 -9.38
CA PHE A 163 14.84 9.30 -10.01
C PHE A 163 13.75 9.00 -8.97
N LEU A 164 14.02 8.14 -8.00
CA LEU A 164 13.06 7.74 -6.97
C LEU A 164 12.67 8.92 -6.05
N VAL A 165 13.61 9.76 -5.65
CA VAL A 165 13.34 10.87 -4.74
C VAL A 165 12.56 12.00 -5.41
N ASP A 166 12.70 12.16 -6.73
CA ASP A 166 12.00 13.21 -7.47
C ASP A 166 10.63 12.79 -7.97
N THR A 167 10.47 11.53 -8.36
CA THR A 167 9.20 11.01 -8.87
C THR A 167 8.33 10.42 -7.77
N GLY A 168 8.92 10.10 -6.62
CA GLY A 168 8.27 9.32 -5.57
C GLY A 168 7.90 7.92 -6.03
N ALA A 169 8.44 7.39 -7.13
CA ALA A 169 8.13 6.05 -7.62
C ALA A 169 8.43 4.98 -6.56
N ARG A 170 7.65 3.89 -6.54
CA ARG A 170 8.03 2.71 -5.77
C ARG A 170 9.27 2.10 -6.42
N PHE A 171 10.15 1.52 -5.60
CA PHE A 171 11.37 0.87 -6.10
C PHE A 171 11.08 -0.13 -7.23
N GLY A 172 10.03 -0.95 -7.08
CA GLY A 172 9.64 -1.90 -8.13
C GLY A 172 9.07 -1.26 -9.40
N GLU A 173 8.40 -0.12 -9.29
CA GLU A 173 7.89 0.63 -10.45
C GLU A 173 9.07 1.21 -11.24
N ALA A 174 10.06 1.79 -10.56
CA ALA A 174 11.26 2.32 -11.22
C ALA A 174 12.07 1.23 -11.94
N LEU A 175 12.23 0.06 -11.32
CA LEU A 175 12.92 -1.07 -11.94
C LEU A 175 12.16 -1.68 -13.13
N GLY A 176 10.83 -1.57 -13.13
CA GLY A 176 9.98 -2.08 -14.21
C GLY A 176 9.69 -1.05 -15.31
N LEU A 177 10.12 0.20 -15.13
CA LEU A 177 9.87 1.30 -16.08
C LEU A 177 10.56 1.02 -17.41
N ARG A 178 9.82 1.09 -18.51
CA ARG A 178 10.33 0.92 -19.87
C ARG A 178 10.49 2.25 -20.58
N TRP A 179 11.29 2.29 -21.65
CA TRP A 179 11.41 3.51 -22.45
C TRP A 179 10.09 3.96 -23.06
N ASN A 180 9.25 3.00 -23.50
CA ASN A 180 7.91 3.29 -24.04
C ASN A 180 6.93 3.82 -22.99
N ASP A 181 7.26 3.79 -21.70
CA ASP A 181 6.44 4.40 -20.65
C ASP A 181 6.76 5.89 -20.45
N ILE A 182 7.80 6.39 -21.14
CA ILE A 182 8.33 7.74 -21.00
C ILE A 182 8.07 8.51 -22.30
N HIS A 183 7.24 9.54 -22.20
CA HIS A 183 6.86 10.40 -23.33
C HIS A 183 7.20 11.85 -23.00
N GLY A 184 8.16 12.42 -23.74
CA GLY A 184 8.67 13.77 -23.47
C GLY A 184 9.23 13.89 -22.05
N ARG A 185 8.58 14.72 -21.21
CA ARG A 185 8.92 14.87 -19.78
C ARG A 185 8.06 14.03 -18.84
N MET A 186 7.20 13.14 -19.34
CA MET A 186 6.27 12.38 -18.51
C MET A 186 6.72 10.93 -18.39
N ALA A 187 6.76 10.40 -17.17
CA ALA A 187 6.91 8.96 -16.92
C ALA A 187 5.60 8.38 -16.41
N THR A 188 5.15 7.29 -17.03
CA THR A 188 3.91 6.59 -16.67
C THR A 188 4.21 5.32 -15.90
N PHE A 189 3.59 5.15 -14.73
CA PHE A 189 3.69 3.94 -13.92
C PHE A 189 2.39 3.16 -14.01
N TRP A 190 2.42 2.05 -14.74
CA TRP A 190 1.31 1.11 -14.88
C TRP A 190 1.21 0.22 -13.64
N ILE A 191 0.00 0.01 -13.13
CA ILE A 191 -0.26 -0.92 -12.02
C ILE A 191 -0.89 -2.19 -12.61
N THR A 192 -0.32 -3.35 -12.29
CA THR A 192 -0.94 -4.64 -12.58
C THR A 192 -1.90 -5.00 -11.44
N LYS A 193 -3.16 -5.29 -11.79
CA LYS A 193 -4.20 -5.97 -10.99
C LYS A 193 -5.28 -5.23 -10.16
N SER A 194 -5.21 -3.95 -9.83
CA SER A 194 -6.38 -3.25 -9.20
C SER A 194 -6.22 -1.73 -8.94
N GLY A 195 -5.22 -1.07 -9.53
CA GLY A 195 -4.93 0.34 -9.26
C GLY A 195 -5.00 1.23 -10.49
N ARG A 196 -5.27 2.52 -10.29
CA ARG A 196 -5.20 3.53 -11.35
C ARG A 196 -3.73 3.75 -11.74
N SER A 197 -3.42 3.71 -13.03
CA SER A 197 -2.13 4.17 -13.55
C SER A 197 -1.94 5.65 -13.21
N ARG A 198 -0.68 6.09 -13.16
CA ARG A 198 -0.36 7.52 -12.98
C ARG A 198 0.80 7.93 -13.86
N SER A 199 0.75 9.17 -14.32
CA SER A 199 1.85 9.81 -15.03
C SER A 199 2.36 10.97 -14.19
N VAL A 200 3.68 11.08 -14.06
CA VAL A 200 4.32 12.18 -13.33
C VAL A 200 5.29 12.92 -14.24
N PRO A 201 5.33 14.26 -14.19
CA PRO A 201 6.36 15.02 -14.88
C PRO A 201 7.72 14.81 -14.19
N LEU A 202 8.75 14.65 -15.01
CA LEU A 202 10.13 14.47 -14.59
C LEU A 202 10.81 15.83 -14.40
N THR A 203 11.51 15.98 -13.28
CA THR A 203 12.43 17.09 -13.06
C THR A 203 13.61 17.00 -14.03
N ALA A 204 14.32 18.11 -14.24
CA ALA A 204 15.52 18.12 -15.08
C ALA A 204 16.58 17.11 -14.61
N ARG A 205 16.75 16.92 -13.29
CA ARG A 205 17.70 15.94 -12.75
C ARG A 205 17.23 14.49 -12.92
N ALA A 206 15.93 14.23 -12.82
CA ALA A 206 15.37 12.91 -13.12
C ALA A 206 15.51 12.55 -14.62
N GLN A 207 15.31 13.53 -15.52
CA GLN A 207 15.54 13.35 -16.95
C GLN A 207 17.00 13.02 -17.26
N LYS A 208 17.95 13.77 -16.67
CA LYS A 208 19.39 13.48 -16.80
C LYS A 208 19.74 12.08 -16.29
N ALA A 209 19.14 11.66 -15.17
CA ALA A 209 19.39 10.35 -14.56
C ALA A 209 18.98 9.19 -15.48
N ILE A 210 17.85 9.31 -16.20
CA ILE A 210 17.42 8.28 -17.15
C ILE A 210 18.22 8.34 -18.46
N ALA A 211 18.51 9.52 -19.01
CA ALA A 211 19.16 9.68 -20.32
C ALA A 211 20.53 8.96 -20.42
N ALA A 212 21.29 8.93 -19.31
CA ALA A 212 22.59 8.28 -19.25
C ALA A 212 22.55 6.74 -19.44
N SER A 213 21.38 6.10 -19.44
CA SER A 213 21.25 4.65 -19.70
C SER A 213 21.23 4.28 -21.19
N GLY A 214 21.28 5.26 -22.10
CA GLY A 214 21.65 5.04 -23.51
C GLY A 214 20.68 4.22 -24.38
N GLY A 215 19.44 3.99 -23.95
CA GLY A 215 18.38 3.38 -24.78
C GLY A 215 18.53 1.89 -25.15
N ARG A 216 19.70 1.28 -24.92
CA ARG A 216 19.99 -0.10 -25.35
C ARG A 216 19.30 -1.19 -24.51
N SER A 217 18.87 -0.86 -23.30
CA SER A 217 18.10 -1.75 -22.41
C SER A 217 16.59 -1.55 -22.61
N LEU A 218 15.76 -2.45 -22.07
CA LEU A 218 14.28 -2.29 -22.10
C LEU A 218 13.77 -1.02 -21.39
N GLY A 219 14.58 -0.48 -20.47
CA GLY A 219 14.26 0.72 -19.72
C GLY A 219 15.45 1.26 -18.93
N PRO A 220 15.34 2.47 -18.35
CA PRO A 220 16.48 3.19 -17.78
C PRO A 220 17.17 2.48 -16.60
N PHE A 221 16.42 1.65 -15.86
CA PHE A 221 16.91 0.92 -14.68
C PHE A 221 16.73 -0.59 -14.81
N TYR A 222 16.50 -1.06 -16.04
CA TYR A 222 16.34 -2.48 -16.31
C TYR A 222 17.63 -3.24 -15.97
N GLY A 223 17.49 -4.42 -15.36
CA GLY A 223 18.64 -5.28 -15.00
C GLY A 223 19.31 -4.94 -13.66
N ILE A 224 18.90 -3.88 -12.96
CA ILE A 224 19.40 -3.62 -11.60
C ILE A 224 18.94 -4.74 -10.66
N ASP A 225 19.91 -5.44 -10.08
CA ASP A 225 19.62 -6.44 -9.06
C ASP A 225 19.24 -5.77 -7.71
N ARG A 226 18.15 -6.26 -7.13
CA ARG A 226 17.59 -5.70 -5.90
C ARG A 226 18.47 -5.97 -4.69
N GLN A 227 19.16 -7.11 -4.66
CA GLN A 227 20.00 -7.47 -3.52
C GLN A 227 21.31 -6.68 -3.56
N GLN A 228 21.91 -6.52 -4.73
CA GLN A 228 23.09 -5.68 -4.93
C GLN A 228 22.80 -4.23 -4.56
N PHE A 229 21.68 -3.66 -5.01
CA PHE A 229 21.29 -2.31 -4.61
C PHE A 229 21.11 -2.19 -3.09
N ARG A 230 20.46 -3.17 -2.44
CA ARG A 230 20.30 -3.17 -0.97
C ARG A 230 21.64 -3.24 -0.24
N LYS A 231 22.58 -4.06 -0.71
CA LYS A 231 23.93 -4.13 -0.15
C LYS A 231 24.66 -2.80 -0.28
N ALA A 232 24.59 -2.16 -1.46
CA ALA A 232 25.16 -0.84 -1.69
C ALA A 232 24.51 0.22 -0.79
N TRP A 233 23.19 0.22 -0.66
CA TRP A 233 22.47 1.12 0.25
C TRP A 233 22.94 0.99 1.70
N LEU A 234 23.07 -0.24 2.21
CA LEU A 234 23.55 -0.49 3.58
C LEU A 234 24.99 0.00 3.78
N LYS A 235 25.88 -0.27 2.82
CA LYS A 235 27.26 0.22 2.85
C LYS A 235 27.33 1.74 2.85
N ALA A 236 26.57 2.40 1.97
CA ALA A 236 26.52 3.87 1.92
C ALA A 236 25.98 4.46 3.22
N ARG A 237 24.93 3.85 3.79
CA ARG A 237 24.38 4.24 5.10
C ARG A 237 25.42 4.14 6.21
N GLN A 238 26.24 3.10 6.20
CA GLN A 238 27.34 2.93 7.14
C GLN A 238 28.43 4.01 6.95
N GLN A 239 28.82 4.30 5.70
CA GLN A 239 29.84 5.30 5.39
C GLN A 239 29.46 6.71 5.86
N ILE A 240 28.19 7.07 5.81
CA ILE A 240 27.71 8.40 6.25
C ILE A 240 27.34 8.46 7.75
N GLY A 241 27.64 7.40 8.52
CA GLY A 241 27.40 7.37 9.96
C GLY A 241 25.94 7.15 10.38
N LEU A 242 25.05 6.74 9.46
CA LEU A 242 23.61 6.56 9.72
C LEU A 242 23.20 5.09 9.84
N SER A 243 24.14 4.19 10.18
CA SER A 243 23.87 2.74 10.28
C SER A 243 22.81 2.38 11.33
N HIS A 244 22.71 3.18 12.39
CA HIS A 244 21.75 3.04 13.50
C HIS A 244 20.31 3.43 13.13
N ASP A 245 20.13 4.21 12.07
CA ASP A 245 18.81 4.63 11.61
C ASP A 245 18.12 3.49 10.85
N THR A 246 17.25 2.78 11.57
CA THR A 246 16.52 1.62 11.02
C THR A 246 15.44 2.01 10.00
N ASP A 247 14.97 3.26 10.02
CA ASP A 247 13.96 3.78 9.11
C ASP A 247 14.57 4.32 7.80
N LEU A 248 15.90 4.49 7.75
CA LEU A 248 16.64 4.86 6.56
C LEU A 248 16.82 3.67 5.59
N VAL A 249 15.69 3.26 5.01
CA VAL A 249 15.59 2.23 3.97
C VAL A 249 15.22 2.87 2.63
N PRO A 250 15.42 2.22 1.46
CA PRO A 250 15.19 2.86 0.15
C PRO A 250 13.80 3.50 -0.06
N HIS A 251 12.78 3.04 0.66
CA HIS A 251 11.44 3.65 0.62
C HIS A 251 11.41 5.09 1.17
N VAL A 252 12.41 5.48 1.96
CA VAL A 252 12.61 6.85 2.43
C VAL A 252 12.62 7.85 1.29
N LEU A 253 13.13 7.50 0.11
CA LEU A 253 13.20 8.40 -1.05
C LEU A 253 11.80 8.86 -1.48
N ARG A 254 10.83 7.95 -1.42
CA ARG A 254 9.42 8.27 -1.67
C ARG A 254 8.82 9.11 -0.54
N HIS A 255 9.21 8.86 0.70
CA HIS A 255 8.82 9.73 1.83
C HIS A 255 9.37 11.13 1.66
N THR A 256 10.64 11.28 1.29
CA THR A 256 11.27 12.56 0.98
C THR A 256 10.55 13.31 -0.13
N CYS A 257 10.18 12.63 -1.22
CA CYS A 257 9.34 13.22 -2.29
C CYS A 257 8.05 13.82 -1.73
N ALA A 258 7.30 13.00 -0.97
CA ALA A 258 6.02 13.40 -0.38
C ALA A 258 6.19 14.56 0.61
N SER A 259 7.17 14.47 1.51
CA SER A 259 7.48 15.49 2.50
C SER A 259 7.87 16.81 1.85
N ARG A 260 8.66 16.79 0.77
CA ARG A 260 9.03 18.00 0.02
C ARG A 260 7.84 18.67 -0.63
N LEU A 261 6.96 17.90 -1.28
CA LEU A 261 5.75 18.45 -1.89
C LEU A 261 4.84 19.09 -0.83
N VAL A 262 4.60 18.42 0.29
CA VAL A 262 3.75 18.96 1.35
C VAL A 262 4.38 20.18 2.04
N ARG A 263 5.68 20.14 2.36
CA ARG A 263 6.41 21.30 2.91
C ARG A 263 6.45 22.47 1.93
N GLY A 264 6.42 22.20 0.63
CA GLY A 264 6.31 23.20 -0.42
C GLY A 264 4.89 23.75 -0.64
N GLY A 265 3.92 23.40 0.22
CA GLY A 265 2.55 23.90 0.15
C GLY A 265 1.67 23.21 -0.89
N ILE A 266 2.11 22.09 -1.48
CA ILE A 266 1.29 21.36 -2.44
C ILE A 266 0.15 20.66 -1.71
N ASP A 267 -1.07 20.92 -2.19
CA ASP A 267 -2.30 20.30 -1.72
C ASP A 267 -2.19 18.76 -1.61
N ILE A 268 -2.74 18.23 -0.52
CA ILE A 268 -2.61 16.81 -0.17
C ILE A 268 -3.23 15.86 -1.21
N ARG A 269 -4.27 16.29 -1.93
CA ARG A 269 -4.89 15.53 -3.01
C ARG A 269 -3.99 15.49 -4.24
N ARG A 270 -3.30 16.58 -4.58
CA ARG A 270 -2.25 16.57 -5.62
C ARG A 270 -1.10 15.65 -5.24
N VAL A 271 -0.65 15.66 -3.98
CA VAL A 271 0.37 14.73 -3.48
C VAL A 271 -0.11 13.26 -3.55
N GLN A 272 -1.38 13.00 -3.21
CA GLN A 272 -1.98 11.67 -3.36
C GLN A 272 -1.92 11.18 -4.82
N MET A 273 -2.27 12.04 -5.78
CA MET A 273 -2.23 11.74 -7.20
C MET A 273 -0.81 11.50 -7.69
N TRP A 274 0.14 12.36 -7.31
CA TRP A 274 1.57 12.23 -7.64
C TRP A 274 2.14 10.88 -7.19
N LEU A 275 1.84 10.50 -5.94
CA LEU A 275 2.32 9.26 -5.36
C LEU A 275 1.53 8.03 -5.85
N GLY A 276 0.30 8.18 -6.33
CA GLY A 276 -0.58 7.06 -6.65
C GLY A 276 -1.01 6.28 -5.42
N HIS A 277 -1.43 7.00 -4.38
CA HIS A 277 -2.06 6.39 -3.20
C HIS A 277 -3.53 6.09 -3.48
N GLN A 278 -3.96 4.86 -3.16
CA GLN A 278 -5.34 4.42 -3.37
C GLN A 278 -6.33 5.20 -2.49
N THR A 279 -5.97 5.44 -1.24
CA THR A 279 -6.80 6.18 -0.29
C THR A 279 -6.09 7.44 0.18
N LEU A 280 -6.88 8.47 0.52
CA LEU A 280 -6.34 9.70 1.08
C LEU A 280 -5.64 9.46 2.42
N THR A 281 -6.14 8.51 3.23
CA THR A 281 -5.55 8.10 4.52
C THR A 281 -4.07 7.76 4.40
N MET A 282 -3.64 7.13 3.28
CA MET A 282 -2.21 6.84 3.05
C MET A 282 -1.36 8.10 2.89
N THR A 283 -1.93 9.17 2.32
CA THR A 283 -1.25 10.46 2.15
C THR A 283 -1.37 11.34 3.39
N MET A 284 -2.46 11.22 4.16
CA MET A 284 -2.67 12.00 5.39
C MET A 284 -1.56 11.84 6.42
N ARG A 285 -0.77 10.76 6.35
CA ARG A 285 0.44 10.60 7.15
C ARG A 285 1.41 11.80 7.02
N TYR A 286 1.45 12.49 5.88
CA TYR A 286 2.33 13.66 5.67
C TYR A 286 1.65 14.99 6.02
N ALA A 287 0.35 15.01 6.34
CA ALA A 287 -0.42 16.25 6.50
C ALA A 287 0.13 17.17 7.61
N HIS A 288 0.75 16.59 8.65
CA HIS A 288 1.41 17.34 9.72
C HIS A 288 2.63 18.17 9.25
N LEU A 289 3.12 17.96 8.02
CA LEU A 289 4.20 18.74 7.42
C LEU A 289 3.68 19.95 6.64
N ALA A 290 2.36 20.06 6.44
CA ALA A 290 1.77 21.19 5.74
C ALA A 290 1.87 22.45 6.61
N SER A 291 2.02 23.61 5.98
CA SER A 291 1.87 24.88 6.68
C SER A 291 0.45 24.98 7.24
N GLY A 292 0.34 25.39 8.51
CA GLY A 292 -0.94 25.75 9.12
C GLY A 292 -1.39 27.18 8.82
N ASP A 293 -0.63 27.91 8.00
CA ASP A 293 -0.96 29.29 7.64
C ASP A 293 -2.21 29.36 6.77
N LEU A 294 -3.30 29.83 7.37
CA LEU A 294 -4.59 30.00 6.70
C LEU A 294 -4.68 31.32 5.91
N ALA A 295 -3.73 32.24 6.08
CA ALA A 295 -3.76 33.54 5.39
C ALA A 295 -3.65 33.39 3.87
N ILE A 296 -3.04 32.30 3.38
CA ILE A 296 -2.99 31.95 1.95
C ILE A 296 -4.37 31.79 1.31
N CYS A 297 -5.41 31.54 2.12
CA CYS A 297 -6.79 31.40 1.64
C CYS A 297 -7.46 32.76 1.40
N ILE A 298 -7.00 33.83 2.06
CA ILE A 298 -7.64 35.16 2.02
C ILE A 298 -7.72 35.69 0.58
N PRO A 299 -6.62 35.76 -0.21
CA PRO A 299 -6.68 36.31 -1.57
C PRO A 299 -7.54 35.49 -2.55
N VAL A 300 -7.85 34.23 -2.21
CA VAL A 300 -8.73 33.38 -3.01
C VAL A 300 -10.20 33.73 -2.74
N LEU A 301 -10.55 33.98 -1.48
CA LEU A 301 -11.90 34.36 -1.08
C LEU A 301 -12.23 35.80 -1.45
N GLU A 302 -11.26 36.71 -1.33
CA GLU A 302 -11.44 38.12 -1.71
C GLU A 302 -11.66 38.28 -3.21
N ARG A 303 -10.92 37.54 -4.05
CA ARG A 303 -11.12 37.53 -5.52
C ARG A 303 -12.53 37.10 -5.95
N ALA A 304 -13.20 36.27 -5.16
CA ALA A 304 -14.58 35.88 -5.43
C ALA A 304 -15.60 36.97 -5.07
N SER A 305 -15.17 37.99 -4.33
CA SER A 305 -15.99 39.10 -3.83
C SER A 305 -15.87 40.36 -4.69
N GLU A 306 -14.93 40.41 -5.63
CA GLU A 306 -14.77 41.54 -6.55
C GLU A 306 -15.79 41.45 -7.72
N PRO A 307 -16.57 42.51 -7.99
CA PRO A 307 -17.48 42.51 -9.14
C PRO A 307 -16.66 42.45 -10.44
N GLU A 308 -17.05 41.56 -11.37
CA GLU A 308 -16.48 41.50 -12.72
C GLU A 308 -16.59 42.88 -13.38
N VAL A 309 -15.48 43.63 -13.42
CA VAL A 309 -15.37 44.82 -14.26
C VAL A 309 -15.33 44.33 -15.71
N ARG A 310 -16.50 44.30 -16.36
CA ARG A 310 -16.57 44.01 -17.80
C ARG A 310 -15.86 45.14 -18.55
N PRO A 311 -14.90 44.83 -19.44
CA PRO A 311 -14.32 45.84 -20.30
C PRO A 311 -15.41 46.34 -21.28
N SER A 312 -15.58 47.66 -21.30
CA SER A 312 -16.46 48.43 -22.18
C SER A 312 -15.90 48.56 -23.59
#